data_AF-A0A968ASQ0-F1
#
_entry.id   AF-A0A968ASQ0-F1
#
_cell.length_a   1.000
_cell.length_b   1.000
_cell.length_c   1.000
_cell.angle_alpha   90.00
_cell.angle_beta   90.00
_cell.angle_gamma   90.00
#
_symmetry.space_group_name_H-M   'P 1'
#
loop_
_entity.id
_entity.type
_entity.pdbx_description
1 polymer ?
#
loop_
_entity_poly.entity_id
_entity_poly.type
_entity_poly.pdbx_seq_one_letter_code
_entity_poly.pdbx_strand_id
1 'polypeptide(L)'
;MMKEAHKLYSQASDACREYAEINRRAWARLAQIQLELAGFGLESATRQLRILGEARTPADFWAAESELWAEYGGRVNESCRQTVEVISERREQVMACVERHATRPESAPRQRKSAA
;
A
#
# COMPACT_ATOMS: atom_id res chain seq x y z
N MET A 1 -3.24 34.47 23.90
CA MET A 1 -2.29 34.18 22.80
C MET A 1 -1.49 32.90 23.01
N MET A 2 -0.65 32.75 24.06
CA MET A 2 0.20 31.54 24.20
C MET A 2 -0.57 30.20 24.31
N LYS A 3 -1.72 30.16 24.98
CA LYS A 3 -2.54 28.93 25.10
C LYS A 3 -3.14 28.47 23.76
N GLU A 4 -3.54 29.42 22.91
CA GLU A 4 -4.13 29.13 21.61
C GLU A 4 -3.06 28.65 20.62
N ALA A 5 -1.89 29.28 20.64
CA ALA A 5 -0.72 28.81 19.89
C ALA A 5 -0.33 27.39 20.31
N HIS A 6 -0.26 27.10 21.62
CA HIS A 6 0.07 25.77 22.13
C HIS A 6 -0.93 24.70 21.66
N LYS A 7 -2.24 25.00 21.69
CA LYS A 7 -3.30 24.11 21.22
C LYS A 7 -3.20 23.82 19.71
N LEU A 8 -2.93 24.84 18.90
CA LEU A 8 -2.71 24.66 17.46
C LEU A 8 -1.47 23.81 17.17
N TYR A 9 -0.37 24.05 17.88
CA TYR A 9 0.85 23.25 17.75
C TYR A 9 0.65 21.78 18.17
N SER A 10 -0.08 21.52 19.26
CA SER A 10 -0.35 20.15 19.69
C SER A 10 -1.22 19.40 18.67
N GLN A 11 -2.28 20.03 18.16
CA GLN A 11 -3.16 19.43 17.14
C GLN A 11 -2.40 19.13 15.85
N ALA A 12 -1.57 20.06 15.37
CA ALA A 12 -0.73 19.84 14.21
C ALA A 12 0.27 18.70 14.45
N SER A 13 0.88 18.63 15.64
CA SER A 13 1.81 17.55 15.99
C SER A 13 1.15 16.18 16.01
N ASP A 14 -0.07 16.08 16.55
CA ASP A 14 -0.82 14.83 16.58
C ASP A 14 -1.25 14.37 15.17
N ALA A 15 -1.71 15.30 14.33
CA ALA A 15 -2.01 15.01 12.92
C ALA A 15 -0.78 14.50 12.15
N CYS A 16 0.39 15.12 12.35
CA CYS A 16 1.63 14.66 11.75
C CYS A 16 2.03 13.26 12.24
N ARG A 17 1.88 12.97 13.53
CA ARG A 17 2.21 11.66 14.10
C ARG A 17 1.31 10.57 13.51
N GLU A 18 0.02 10.83 13.42
CA GLU A 18 -0.95 9.89 12.85
C GLU A 18 -0.68 9.62 11.36
N TYR A 19 -0.42 10.67 10.57
CA TYR A 19 -0.03 10.52 9.17
C TYR A 19 1.26 9.71 8.99
N ALA A 20 2.26 9.94 9.84
CA ALA A 20 3.51 9.19 9.82
C ALA A 20 3.28 7.69 10.10
N GLU A 21 2.41 7.36 11.05
CA GLU A 21 2.07 5.98 11.38
C GLU A 21 1.31 5.27 10.25
N ILE A 22 0.36 5.96 9.61
CA ILE A 22 -0.34 5.46 8.41
C ILE A 22 0.67 5.10 7.31
N ASN A 23 1.61 6.00 7.02
CA ASN A 23 2.66 5.75 6.02
C ASN A 23 3.56 4.59 6.42
N ARG A 24 4.00 4.53 7.68
CA ARG A 24 4.89 3.48 8.17
C ARG A 24 4.26 2.10 7.98
N ARG A 25 2.97 1.95 8.28
CA ARG A 25 2.23 0.69 8.09
C ARG A 25 2.10 0.32 6.61
N ALA A 26 1.76 1.29 5.75
CA ALA A 26 1.66 1.06 4.32
C ALA A 26 3.02 0.61 3.74
N TRP A 27 4.10 1.30 4.08
CA TRP A 27 5.45 0.93 3.64
C TRP A 27 5.90 -0.43 4.14
N ALA A 28 5.59 -0.79 5.39
CA ALA A 28 5.89 -2.11 5.92
C ALA A 28 5.19 -3.23 5.11
N ARG A 29 3.92 -3.02 4.75
CA ARG A 29 3.17 -3.98 3.91
C ARG A 29 3.71 -4.04 2.48
N LEU A 30 4.06 -2.91 1.87
CA LEU A 30 4.66 -2.89 0.54
C LEU A 30 6.03 -3.59 0.52
N ALA A 31 6.85 -3.39 1.56
CA ALA A 31 8.12 -4.09 1.70
C ALA A 31 7.92 -5.60 1.82
N GLN A 32 6.92 -6.04 2.58
CA GLN A 32 6.58 -7.46 2.70
C GLN A 32 6.21 -8.08 1.35
N ILE A 33 5.36 -7.40 0.55
CA ILE A 33 5.00 -7.84 -0.80
C ILE A 33 6.25 -7.97 -1.70
N GLN A 34 7.18 -7.01 -1.61
CA GLN A 34 8.44 -7.06 -2.37
C GLN A 34 9.33 -8.23 -1.94
N LEU A 35 9.43 -8.51 -0.65
CA LEU A 35 10.20 -9.66 -0.13
C LEU A 35 9.59 -10.99 -0.58
N GLU A 36 8.27 -11.10 -0.59
CA GLU A 36 7.57 -12.30 -1.09
C GLU A 36 7.83 -12.53 -2.59
N LEU A 37 7.78 -11.47 -3.40
CA LEU A 37 8.16 -11.56 -4.82
C LEU A 37 9.62 -11.97 -5.01
N ALA A 38 10.53 -11.40 -4.22
CA ALA A 38 11.95 -11.75 -4.28
C ALA A 38 12.19 -13.22 -3.87
N GLY A 39 11.54 -13.68 -2.81
CA GLY A 39 11.58 -15.08 -2.38
C GLY A 39 11.07 -16.02 -3.46
N PHE A 40 9.94 -15.68 -4.08
CA PHE A 40 9.40 -16.45 -5.19
C PHE A 40 10.33 -16.45 -6.42
N GLY A 41 11.03 -15.36 -6.71
CA GLY A 41 12.04 -15.32 -7.76
C GLY A 41 13.19 -16.30 -7.50
N LEU A 42 13.66 -16.41 -6.26
CA LEU A 42 14.68 -17.38 -5.86
C LEU A 42 14.18 -18.83 -5.94
N GLU A 43 12.96 -19.09 -5.51
CA GLU A 43 12.32 -20.40 -5.64
C GLU A 43 12.16 -20.79 -7.13
N SER A 44 11.76 -19.83 -7.97
CA SER A 44 11.61 -20.03 -9.41
C SER A 44 12.94 -20.37 -10.07
N ALA A 45 14.02 -19.65 -9.73
CA ALA A 45 15.36 -19.96 -10.23
C ALA A 45 15.81 -21.38 -9.83
N THR A 46 15.54 -21.78 -8.59
CA THR A 46 15.85 -23.14 -8.09
C THR A 46 15.05 -24.21 -8.84
N ARG A 47 13.75 -23.96 -9.09
CA ARG A 47 12.91 -24.86 -9.88
C ARG A 47 13.35 -24.93 -11.33
N GLN A 48 13.80 -23.83 -11.92
CA GLN A 48 14.29 -23.82 -13.30
C GLN A 48 15.54 -24.71 -13.47
N LEU A 49 16.47 -24.66 -12.51
CA LEU A 49 17.61 -25.58 -12.46
C LEU A 49 17.18 -27.05 -12.32
N ARG A 50 16.13 -27.30 -11.52
CA ARG A 50 15.57 -28.66 -11.37
C ARG A 50 14.95 -29.16 -12.68
N ILE A 51 14.15 -28.35 -13.35
CA ILE A 51 13.53 -28.69 -14.64
C ILE A 51 14.61 -29.07 -15.66
N LEU A 52 15.70 -28.29 -15.75
CA LEU A 52 16.82 -28.59 -16.64
C LEU A 52 17.52 -29.91 -16.31
N GLY A 53 17.59 -30.30 -15.03
CA GLY A 53 18.23 -31.53 -14.60
C GLY A 53 17.34 -32.79 -14.69
N GLU A 54 16.02 -32.62 -14.64
CA GLU A 54 15.06 -33.73 -14.56
C GLU A 54 14.34 -34.01 -15.89
N ALA A 55 14.27 -33.04 -16.80
CA ALA A 55 13.61 -33.20 -18.09
C ALA A 55 14.31 -34.28 -18.95
N ARG A 56 13.55 -35.29 -19.38
CA ARG A 56 14.05 -36.40 -20.21
C ARG A 56 13.87 -36.13 -21.69
N THR A 57 12.91 -35.27 -22.04
CA THR A 57 12.60 -34.87 -23.40
C THR A 57 12.35 -33.36 -23.48
N PRO A 58 12.47 -32.74 -24.67
CA PRO A 58 12.07 -31.34 -24.86
C PRO A 58 10.60 -31.08 -24.50
N ALA A 59 9.71 -32.06 -24.69
CA ALA A 59 8.30 -31.92 -24.32
C ALA A 59 8.11 -31.83 -22.81
N ASP A 60 8.83 -32.64 -22.02
CA ASP A 60 8.80 -32.59 -20.55
C ASP A 60 9.30 -31.24 -20.04
N PHE A 61 10.36 -30.72 -20.65
CA PHE A 61 10.91 -29.41 -20.34
C PHE A 61 9.86 -28.31 -20.54
N TRP A 62 9.27 -28.22 -21.74
CA TRP A 62 8.30 -27.17 -22.05
C TRP A 62 7.01 -27.28 -21.21
N ALA A 63 6.56 -28.50 -20.90
CA ALA A 63 5.42 -28.70 -20.01
C ALA A 63 5.70 -28.13 -18.60
N ALA A 64 6.85 -28.46 -18.02
CA ALA A 64 7.23 -27.98 -16.70
C ALA A 64 7.53 -26.47 -16.68
N GLU A 65 8.15 -25.94 -17.74
CA GLU A 65 8.42 -24.51 -17.84
C GLU A 65 7.11 -23.70 -17.97
N SER A 66 6.14 -24.20 -18.74
CA SER A 66 4.82 -23.57 -18.88
C SER A 66 4.07 -23.49 -17.54
N GLU A 67 4.12 -24.55 -16.73
CA GLU A 67 3.55 -24.57 -15.38
C GLU A 67 4.20 -23.51 -14.47
N LEU A 68 5.54 -23.43 -14.51
CA LEU A 68 6.29 -22.43 -13.75
C LEU A 68 5.92 -20.99 -14.18
N TRP A 69 5.75 -20.74 -15.48
CA TRP A 69 5.32 -19.44 -15.99
C TRP A 69 3.89 -19.08 -15.59
N ALA A 70 2.97 -20.06 -15.59
CA ALA A 70 1.61 -19.85 -15.15
C ALA A 70 1.54 -19.46 -13.66
N GLU A 71 2.32 -20.15 -12.82
CA GLU A 71 2.46 -19.81 -11.40
C GLU A 71 3.07 -18.42 -11.21
N TYR A 72 4.11 -18.10 -11.98
CA TYR A 72 4.77 -16.78 -11.95
C TYR A 72 3.80 -15.66 -12.29
N GLY A 73 3.03 -15.81 -13.36
CA GLY A 73 1.99 -14.85 -13.75
C GLY A 73 0.93 -14.68 -12.67
N GLY A 74 0.47 -15.79 -12.06
CA GLY A 74 -0.48 -15.75 -10.95
C GLY A 74 0.04 -14.97 -9.74
N ARG A 75 1.30 -15.22 -9.34
CA ARG A 75 1.94 -14.52 -8.22
C ARG A 75 2.12 -13.03 -8.45
N VAL A 76 2.60 -12.65 -9.64
CA VAL A 76 2.77 -11.23 -9.99
C VAL A 76 1.42 -10.49 -9.98
N ASN A 77 0.37 -11.10 -10.55
CA ASN A 77 -0.96 -10.51 -10.54
C ASN A 77 -1.51 -10.33 -9.12
N GLU A 78 -1.31 -11.33 -8.25
CA GLU A 78 -1.72 -11.24 -6.85
C GLU A 78 -0.96 -10.12 -6.11
N SER A 79 0.36 -10.01 -6.30
CA SER A 79 1.13 -8.92 -5.70
C SER A 79 0.71 -7.54 -6.20
N CYS A 80 0.34 -7.42 -7.49
CA CYS A 80 -0.24 -6.19 -8.03
C CYS A 80 -1.57 -5.85 -7.35
N ARG A 81 -2.46 -6.84 -7.20
CA ARG A 81 -3.75 -6.69 -6.51
C ARG A 81 -3.56 -6.19 -5.07
N GLN A 82 -2.69 -6.86 -4.31
CA GLN A 82 -2.35 -6.49 -2.93
C GLN A 82 -1.74 -5.10 -2.83
N THR A 83 -0.88 -4.72 -3.78
CA THR A 83 -0.29 -3.37 -3.82
C THR A 83 -1.36 -2.29 -3.97
N VAL A 84 -2.33 -2.52 -4.87
CA VAL A 84 -3.47 -1.60 -5.07
C VAL A 84 -4.31 -1.50 -3.80
N GLU A 85 -4.57 -2.61 -3.11
CA GLU A 85 -5.28 -2.62 -1.82
C GLU A 85 -4.55 -1.75 -0.78
N VAL A 86 -3.24 -1.96 -0.59
CA VAL A 86 -2.43 -1.18 0.38
C VAL A 86 -2.49 0.32 0.08
N ILE A 87 -2.37 0.71 -1.20
CA ILE A 87 -2.43 2.12 -1.60
C ILE A 87 -3.82 2.70 -1.37
N SER A 88 -4.88 1.93 -1.65
CA SER A 88 -6.27 2.36 -1.50
C SER A 88 -6.63 2.54 -0.02
N GLU A 89 -6.30 1.54 0.81
CA GLU A 89 -6.46 1.63 2.27
C GLU A 89 -5.67 2.81 2.85
N ARG A 90 -4.42 3.01 2.42
CA ARG A 90 -3.62 4.16 2.85
C ARG A 90 -4.31 5.47 2.50
N ARG A 91 -4.84 5.60 1.27
CA ARG A 91 -5.56 6.80 0.83
C ARG A 91 -6.76 7.08 1.72
N GLU A 92 -7.58 6.07 2.01
CA GLU A 92 -8.74 6.20 2.89
C GLU A 92 -8.34 6.63 4.31
N GLN A 93 -7.29 6.01 4.87
CA GLN A 93 -6.78 6.37 6.19
C GLN A 93 -6.25 7.80 6.25
N VAL A 94 -5.54 8.25 5.21
CA VAL A 94 -5.06 9.64 5.10
C VAL A 94 -6.23 10.62 5.01
N MET A 95 -7.25 10.32 4.20
CA MET A 95 -8.46 11.17 4.11
C MET A 95 -9.16 11.27 5.46
N ALA A 96 -9.34 10.15 6.15
CA ALA A 96 -9.95 10.13 7.46
C ALA A 96 -9.09 10.88 8.52
N CYS A 97 -7.76 10.82 8.41
CA CYS A 97 -6.84 11.60 9.24
C CYS A 97 -7.03 13.11 9.00
N VAL A 98 -7.11 13.52 7.73
CA VAL A 98 -7.36 14.93 7.39
C VAL A 98 -8.72 15.37 7.92
N GLU A 99 -9.77 14.58 7.77
CA GLU A 99 -11.11 14.92 8.28
C GLU A 99 -11.15 15.04 9.81
N ARG A 100 -10.44 14.19 10.55
CA ARG A 100 -10.32 14.26 12.02
C ARG A 100 -9.63 15.53 12.49
N HIS A 101 -8.58 15.94 11.79
CA HIS A 101 -7.72 17.05 12.19
C HIS A 101 -8.03 18.36 11.46
N ALA A 102 -8.97 18.35 10.51
CA ALA A 102 -9.46 19.54 9.85
C ALA A 102 -10.11 20.46 10.91
N THR A 103 -9.42 21.55 11.25
CA THR A 103 -10.00 22.63 12.02
C THR A 103 -11.19 23.18 11.24
N ARG A 104 -12.41 22.86 11.64
CA ARG A 104 -13.60 23.54 11.13
C ARG A 104 -13.50 25.02 11.58
N PRO A 105 -13.31 26.00 10.70
CA PRO A 105 -13.44 27.39 11.13
C PRO A 105 -14.93 27.61 11.42
N GLU A 106 -15.29 27.79 12.69
CA GLU A 106 -16.67 28.06 13.13
C GLU A 106 -17.13 29.50 12.76
N SER A 107 -16.50 30.15 11.79
CA SER A 107 -16.75 31.54 11.42
C SER A 107 -16.74 31.76 9.91
N ALA A 108 -17.67 31.12 9.20
CA ALA A 108 -18.19 31.71 7.98
C ALA A 108 -19.63 32.15 8.29
N PRO A 109 -19.91 33.45 8.47
CA PRO A 109 -21.27 33.90 8.67
C PRO A 109 -22.10 33.48 7.45
N ARG A 110 -23.14 32.68 7.69
CA ARG A 110 -24.23 32.51 6.71
C ARG A 110 -24.69 33.92 6.38
N GLN A 111 -24.39 34.41 5.18
CA GLN A 111 -25.01 35.63 4.67
C GLN A 111 -26.52 35.38 4.73
N ARG A 112 -27.18 35.93 5.75
CA ARG A 112 -28.63 36.10 5.74
C ARG A 112 -28.89 37.00 4.54
N LYS A 113 -29.43 36.43 3.46
CA LYS A 113 -30.10 37.22 2.44
C LYS A 113 -31.21 37.97 3.15
N SER A 114 -30.96 39.25 3.43
CA SER A 114 -32.00 40.22 3.75
C SER A 114 -32.76 40.44 2.44
N ALA A 115 -33.89 39.76 2.30
CA ALA A 115 -34.88 40.16 1.32
C ALA A 115 -35.61 41.37 1.91
N ALA A 116 -35.29 42.55 1.37
CA ALA A 116 -36.19 43.68 1.34
C ALA A 116 -36.98 43.59 0.02
#